data_AF-A0A2V8VCJ0-F1
#
_entry.id   AF-A0A2V8VCJ0-F1
#
_cell.length_a   1.000
_cell.length_b   1.000
_cell.length_c   1.000
_cell.angle_alpha   90.00
_cell.angle_beta   90.00
_cell.angle_gamma   90.00
#
_symmetry.space_group_name_H-M   'P 1'
#
loop_
_entity.id
_entity.type
_entity.pdbx_description
1 polymer ?
#
loop_
_entity_poly.entity_id
_entity_poly.type
_entity_poly.pdbx_seq_one_letter_code
_entity_poly.pdbx_strand_id
1 'polypeptide(L)'
;MEPYALPHGAKGIEGDGFAVEFRADKIVFVPKADSKATHYTLHTGANSGVIDLHATGGDGETHRTLFAIRKDDLFGLLQEMAPIVPELLGLLRPLRLGWLKHGNIGIARGIEPVADAEIAAVTRKRKKRLTLDPELYCQNIGCPEFLEDVYDFPDGNFTLLHKGRAIGMGLKKTCAQGDIRLFWIKRRDLLRFGHYWQQRLIEHLQRIAIPPERYTDYPFLRF
;
A
#
# COMPACT_ATOMS: atom_id res chain seq x y z
N MET A 1 8.47 -1.28 21.62
CA MET A 1 8.20 -0.91 20.22
C MET A 1 7.22 0.23 20.28
N GLU A 2 7.60 1.44 19.85
CA GLU A 2 6.61 2.51 19.72
C GLU A 2 5.53 2.04 18.75
N PRO A 3 4.23 2.25 19.06
CA PRO A 3 3.18 1.92 18.11
C PRO A 3 3.42 2.75 16.86
N TYR A 4 3.65 2.11 15.72
CA TYR A 4 3.84 2.75 14.42
C TYR A 4 2.83 3.89 14.26
N ALA A 5 3.33 5.12 14.38
CA ALA A 5 2.52 6.31 14.28
C ALA A 5 2.65 6.81 12.85
N LEU A 6 1.52 6.92 12.15
CA LEU A 6 1.51 7.67 10.90
C LEU A 6 1.99 9.10 11.16
N PRO A 7 2.50 9.81 10.14
CA PRO A 7 2.91 11.20 10.29
C PRO A 7 1.91 12.04 11.06
N HIS A 8 2.42 13.00 11.83
CA HIS A 8 1.63 13.88 12.72
C HIS A 8 0.92 13.14 13.86
N GLY A 9 1.31 11.90 14.15
CA GLY A 9 0.65 11.04 15.14
C GLY A 9 -0.79 10.70 14.74
N ALA A 10 -1.04 10.54 13.44
CA ALA A 10 -2.33 10.10 12.93
C ALA A 10 -2.54 8.61 13.23
N LYS A 11 -3.81 8.22 13.39
CA LYS A 11 -4.25 6.84 13.68
C LYS A 11 -5.06 6.26 12.52
N GLY A 12 -4.94 6.83 11.34
CA GLY A 12 -5.78 6.50 10.20
C GLY A 12 -5.51 7.38 9.00
N ILE A 13 -6.11 7.02 7.87
CA ILE A 13 -6.05 7.77 6.61
C ILE A 13 -7.48 8.10 6.21
N GLU A 14 -7.69 9.26 5.61
CA GLU A 14 -8.99 9.70 5.14
C GLU A 14 -8.88 10.24 3.71
N GLY A 15 -9.68 9.67 2.82
CA GLY A 15 -9.84 10.11 1.43
C GLY A 15 -11.26 10.60 1.17
N ASP A 16 -11.58 10.93 -0.08
CA ASP A 16 -12.87 11.52 -0.43
C ASP A 16 -14.05 10.56 -0.18
N GLY A 17 -13.87 9.27 -0.50
CA GLY A 17 -14.92 8.25 -0.37
C GLY A 17 -14.81 7.34 0.86
N PHE A 18 -13.75 7.45 1.65
CA PHE A 18 -13.46 6.47 2.71
C PHE A 18 -12.63 7.04 3.86
N ALA A 19 -12.61 6.30 4.97
CA ALA A 19 -11.64 6.43 6.03
C ALA A 19 -11.14 5.05 6.47
N VAL A 20 -9.87 4.98 6.85
CA VAL A 20 -9.23 3.82 7.48
C VAL A 20 -8.74 4.23 8.85
N GLU A 21 -9.00 3.44 9.88
CA GLU A 21 -8.41 3.60 11.21
C GLU A 21 -7.53 2.41 11.54
N PHE A 22 -6.31 2.71 11.98
CA PHE A 22 -5.36 1.73 12.52
C PHE A 22 -5.48 1.73 14.05
N ARG A 23 -5.78 0.57 14.59
CA ARG A 23 -5.79 0.28 16.04
C ARG A 23 -4.79 -0.84 16.30
N ALA A 24 -4.50 -1.10 17.58
CA ALA A 24 -3.46 -2.05 17.98
C ALA A 24 -3.60 -3.43 17.32
N ASP A 25 -4.83 -3.94 17.21
CA ASP A 25 -5.15 -5.26 16.68
C ASP A 25 -6.14 -5.24 15.51
N LYS A 26 -6.57 -4.04 15.07
CA LYS A 26 -7.67 -3.88 14.12
C LYS A 26 -7.37 -2.82 13.07
N ILE A 27 -7.83 -3.08 11.86
CA ILE A 27 -7.94 -2.08 10.79
C ILE A 27 -9.43 -1.90 10.51
N VAL A 28 -9.94 -0.68 10.67
CA VAL A 28 -11.36 -0.36 10.47
C VAL A 28 -11.51 0.50 9.22
N PHE A 29 -12.23 -0.01 8.23
CA PHE A 29 -12.59 0.68 7.01
C PHE A 29 -14.02 1.23 7.10
N VAL A 30 -14.17 2.53 6.87
CA VAL A 30 -15.45 3.25 6.95
C VAL A 30 -15.72 3.92 5.59
N PRO A 31 -16.70 3.42 4.81
CA PRO A 31 -17.19 4.13 3.63
C PRO A 31 -17.85 5.45 4.05
N LYS A 32 -17.56 6.56 3.37
CA LYS A 32 -18.17 7.88 3.67
C LYS A 32 -19.53 8.11 3.02
N ALA A 33 -19.91 7.27 2.07
CA ALA A 33 -21.11 7.44 1.27
C ALA A 33 -22.43 7.35 2.07
N ASP A 34 -22.40 6.90 3.33
CA ASP A 34 -23.60 6.85 4.15
C ASP A 34 -23.32 7.15 5.64
N SER A 35 -24.10 8.05 6.24
CA SER A 35 -23.92 8.49 7.63
C SER A 35 -24.37 7.45 8.68
N LYS A 36 -24.98 6.35 8.21
CA LYS A 36 -25.32 5.13 8.96
C LYS A 36 -24.52 3.91 8.47
N ALA A 37 -23.39 4.13 7.79
CA ALA A 37 -22.71 3.10 7.02
C ALA A 37 -22.16 1.96 7.88
N THR A 38 -22.41 0.75 7.38
CA THR A 38 -21.66 -0.45 7.73
C THR A 38 -20.16 -0.18 7.62
N HIS A 39 -19.41 -0.46 8.69
CA HIS A 39 -17.95 -0.45 8.65
C HIS A 39 -17.41 -1.87 8.59
N TYR A 40 -16.23 -2.02 8.02
CA TYR A 40 -15.57 -3.31 7.85
C TYR A 40 -14.33 -3.33 8.72
N THR A 41 -14.18 -4.36 9.54
CA THR A 41 -13.03 -4.48 10.44
C THR A 41 -12.27 -5.74 10.08
N LEU A 42 -10.98 -5.58 9.77
CA LEU A 42 -10.02 -6.67 9.80
C LEU A 42 -9.46 -6.74 11.22
N HIS A 43 -9.70 -7.85 11.92
CA HIS A 43 -9.28 -8.07 13.30
C HIS A 43 -8.23 -9.17 13.36
N THR A 44 -7.12 -8.89 14.04
CA THR A 44 -5.97 -9.79 14.19
C THR A 44 -5.70 -10.15 15.67
N GLY A 45 -6.65 -9.86 16.56
CA GLY A 45 -6.51 -9.87 18.02
C GLY A 45 -5.76 -11.07 18.57
N ALA A 46 -4.76 -10.85 19.43
CA ALA A 46 -3.82 -11.87 19.89
C ALA A 46 -4.49 -13.16 20.40
N ASN A 47 -5.63 -13.03 21.09
CA ASN A 47 -6.26 -14.11 21.84
C ASN A 47 -7.32 -14.93 21.08
N SER A 48 -7.68 -14.56 19.85
CA SER A 48 -8.73 -15.26 19.10
C SER A 48 -8.24 -16.49 18.32
N GLY A 49 -6.93 -16.63 18.08
CA GLY A 49 -6.40 -17.70 17.23
C GLY A 49 -6.76 -17.58 15.74
N VAL A 50 -7.58 -16.59 15.37
CA VAL A 50 -8.00 -16.32 13.99
C VAL A 50 -7.66 -14.89 13.56
N ILE A 51 -7.69 -14.66 12.26
CA ILE A 51 -7.84 -13.34 11.66
C ILE A 51 -9.17 -13.33 10.95
N ASP A 52 -10.01 -12.35 11.24
CA ASP A 52 -11.33 -12.23 10.64
C ASP A 52 -11.58 -10.85 10.03
N LEU A 53 -12.40 -10.84 8.99
CA LEU A 53 -12.98 -9.68 8.37
C LEU A 53 -14.48 -9.72 8.64
N HIS A 54 -15.00 -8.69 9.30
CA HIS A 54 -16.44 -8.59 9.59
C HIS A 54 -17.00 -7.23 9.23
N ALA A 55 -18.29 -7.23 8.89
CA ALA A 55 -19.11 -6.05 8.75
C ALA A 55 -19.84 -5.76 10.06
N THR A 56 -19.85 -4.49 10.47
CA THR A 56 -20.63 -4.00 11.59
C THR A 56 -21.61 -2.95 11.09
N GLY A 57 -22.91 -3.17 11.29
CA GLY A 57 -23.97 -2.25 10.88
C GLY A 57 -23.90 -0.89 11.58
N GLY A 58 -24.62 0.10 11.04
CA GLY A 58 -24.69 1.45 11.62
C GLY A 58 -25.34 1.51 13.01
N ASP A 59 -26.05 0.45 13.40
CA ASP A 59 -26.58 0.24 14.76
C ASP A 59 -25.50 -0.15 15.78
N GLY A 60 -24.32 -0.58 15.32
CA GLY A 60 -23.23 -1.06 16.17
C GLY A 60 -23.43 -2.45 16.76
N GLU A 61 -24.62 -3.04 16.58
CA GLU A 61 -25.00 -4.34 17.14
C GLU A 61 -25.01 -5.45 16.09
N THR A 62 -25.34 -5.12 14.84
CA THR A 62 -25.31 -6.10 13.75
C THR A 62 -23.86 -6.40 13.37
N HIS A 63 -23.37 -7.58 13.77
CA HIS A 63 -22.01 -8.07 13.46
C HIS A 63 -22.09 -9.32 12.60
N ARG A 64 -21.51 -9.25 11.39
CA ARG A 64 -21.49 -10.36 10.42
C ARG A 64 -20.07 -10.63 9.96
N THR A 65 -19.60 -11.85 10.17
CA THR A 65 -18.30 -12.31 9.67
C THR A 65 -18.38 -12.56 8.16
N LEU A 66 -17.47 -11.97 7.41
CA LEU A 66 -17.37 -12.09 5.95
C LEU A 66 -16.30 -13.10 5.55
N PHE A 67 -15.22 -13.20 6.33
CA PHE A 67 -14.10 -14.08 6.07
C PHE A 67 -13.32 -14.32 7.36
N ALA A 68 -12.79 -15.52 7.57
CA ALA A 68 -11.89 -15.81 8.67
C ALA A 68 -10.86 -16.87 8.29
N ILE A 69 -9.65 -16.78 8.84
CA ILE A 69 -8.58 -17.79 8.72
C ILE A 69 -7.97 -18.04 10.09
N ARG A 70 -7.40 -19.23 10.31
CA ARG A 70 -6.61 -19.48 11.52
C ARG A 70 -5.25 -18.82 11.39
N LYS A 71 -4.70 -18.35 12.50
CA LYS A 71 -3.35 -17.76 12.53
C LYS A 71 -2.27 -18.77 12.16
N ASP A 72 -2.47 -20.03 12.52
CA ASP A 72 -1.51 -21.10 12.20
C ASP A 72 -1.37 -21.33 10.68
N ASP A 73 -2.40 -20.99 9.90
CA ASP A 73 -2.38 -21.10 8.43
C ASP A 73 -1.60 -19.95 7.77
N LEU A 74 -1.24 -18.88 8.50
CA LEU A 74 -0.47 -17.74 7.96
C LEU A 74 0.93 -18.14 7.52
N PHE A 75 1.56 -19.08 8.21
CA PHE A 75 2.91 -19.50 7.86
C PHE A 75 2.93 -20.17 6.48
N GLY A 76 1.94 -21.04 6.21
CA GLY A 76 1.76 -21.66 4.90
C GLY A 76 1.49 -20.62 3.81
N LEU A 77 0.64 -19.63 4.10
CA LEU A 77 0.41 -18.51 3.20
C LEU A 77 1.71 -17.74 2.87
N LEU A 78 2.51 -17.39 3.88
CA LEU A 78 3.77 -16.67 3.68
C LEU A 78 4.78 -17.49 2.85
N GLN A 79 4.85 -18.80 3.05
CA GLN A 79 5.70 -19.68 2.25
C GLN A 79 5.27 -19.71 0.77
N GLU A 80 3.98 -19.80 0.50
CA GLU A 80 3.47 -19.77 -0.88
C GLU A 80 3.69 -18.41 -1.55
N MET A 81 3.69 -17.33 -0.77
CA MET A 81 3.97 -15.97 -1.27
C MET A 81 5.47 -15.67 -1.37
N ALA A 82 6.37 -16.55 -0.91
CA ALA A 82 7.82 -16.31 -0.95
C ALA A 82 8.37 -15.90 -2.35
N PRO A 83 7.88 -16.43 -3.48
CA PRO A 83 8.34 -16.01 -4.81
C PRO A 83 8.00 -14.56 -5.20
N ILE A 84 7.11 -13.87 -4.48
CA ILE A 84 6.70 -12.49 -4.81
C ILE A 84 7.90 -11.54 -4.85
N VAL A 85 8.87 -11.72 -3.95
CA VAL A 85 10.04 -10.85 -3.84
C VAL A 85 10.99 -11.03 -5.03
N PRO A 86 11.51 -12.24 -5.34
CA PRO A 86 12.39 -12.42 -6.49
C PRO A 86 11.68 -12.11 -7.82
N GLU A 87 10.38 -12.39 -7.95
CA GLU A 87 9.63 -12.01 -9.15
C GLU A 87 9.49 -10.49 -9.32
N LEU A 88 9.21 -9.75 -8.23
CA LEU A 88 9.19 -8.29 -8.25
C LEU A 88 10.55 -7.71 -8.62
N LEU A 89 11.63 -8.25 -8.04
CA LEU A 89 13.00 -7.85 -8.37
C LEU A 89 13.35 -8.17 -9.84
N GLY A 90 12.78 -9.24 -10.40
CA GLY A 90 12.89 -9.59 -11.81
C GLY A 90 12.27 -8.55 -12.77
N LEU A 91 11.44 -7.63 -12.28
CA LEU A 91 10.91 -6.53 -13.08
C LEU A 91 11.88 -5.34 -13.20
N LEU A 92 12.92 -5.29 -12.34
CA LEU A 92 13.89 -4.21 -12.33
C LEU A 92 14.74 -4.24 -13.60
N ARG A 93 14.89 -3.07 -14.23
CA ARG A 93 15.71 -2.88 -15.41
C ARG A 93 16.71 -1.77 -15.15
N PRO A 94 17.96 -1.86 -15.63
CA PRO A 94 18.86 -0.72 -15.62
C PRO A 94 18.23 0.46 -16.34
N LEU A 95 18.29 1.64 -15.74
CA LEU A 95 17.80 2.87 -16.34
C LEU A 95 18.99 3.65 -16.92
N ARG A 96 18.91 3.99 -18.21
CA ARG A 96 19.96 4.73 -18.92
C ARG A 96 19.43 6.10 -19.32
N LEU A 97 20.15 7.18 -18.98
CA LEU A 97 19.74 8.54 -19.33
C LEU A 97 19.67 8.77 -20.84
N GLY A 98 20.56 8.15 -21.61
CA GLY A 98 20.50 8.21 -23.08
C GLY A 98 19.18 7.67 -23.65
N TRP A 99 18.62 6.61 -23.07
CA TRP A 99 17.31 6.10 -23.47
C TRP A 99 16.18 7.10 -23.16
N LEU A 100 16.24 7.76 -22.00
CA LEU A 100 15.27 8.80 -21.65
C LEU A 100 15.32 9.98 -22.63
N LYS A 101 16.54 10.44 -22.94
CA LYS A 101 16.78 11.53 -23.89
C LYS A 101 16.26 11.20 -25.29
N HIS A 102 16.66 10.06 -25.85
CA HIS A 102 16.23 9.66 -27.19
C HIS A 102 14.75 9.30 -27.28
N GLY A 103 14.17 8.82 -26.17
CA GLY A 103 12.75 8.46 -26.08
C GLY A 103 11.81 9.63 -25.77
N ASN A 104 12.34 10.84 -25.53
CA ASN A 104 11.59 11.98 -25.00
C ASN A 104 10.75 11.59 -23.78
N ILE A 105 11.43 11.03 -22.77
CA ILE A 105 10.85 10.57 -21.51
C ILE A 105 11.30 11.54 -20.41
N GLY A 106 10.33 12.18 -19.76
CA GLY A 106 10.54 13.05 -18.62
C GLY A 106 10.61 12.28 -17.29
N ILE A 107 11.14 12.96 -16.27
CA ILE A 107 11.21 12.50 -14.89
C ILE A 107 10.38 13.44 -14.02
N ALA A 108 9.68 12.92 -13.02
CA ALA A 108 9.09 13.71 -11.95
C ALA A 108 9.28 13.00 -10.61
N ARG A 109 9.83 13.68 -9.61
CA ARG A 109 9.92 13.21 -8.22
C ARG A 109 8.70 13.66 -7.42
N GLY A 110 8.41 12.96 -6.32
CA GLY A 110 7.40 13.39 -5.34
C GLY A 110 5.94 13.10 -5.71
N ILE A 111 5.67 12.45 -6.85
CA ILE A 111 4.32 11.96 -7.22
C ILE A 111 3.90 10.81 -6.29
N GLU A 112 4.83 9.94 -5.95
CA GLU A 112 4.57 8.76 -5.12
C GLU A 112 5.41 8.89 -3.83
N PRO A 113 4.92 9.61 -2.80
CA PRO A 113 5.64 9.75 -1.54
C PRO A 113 5.68 8.39 -0.83
N VAL A 114 6.88 7.92 -0.50
CA VAL A 114 7.06 6.59 0.12
C VAL A 114 7.75 6.67 1.48
N ALA A 115 8.58 7.68 1.71
CA ALA A 115 9.23 7.88 3.01
C ALA A 115 8.32 8.67 3.97
N ASP A 116 8.43 8.41 5.27
CA ASP A 116 7.61 9.09 6.29
C ASP A 116 7.70 10.61 6.20
N ALA A 117 8.89 11.16 5.92
CA ALA A 117 9.09 12.60 5.75
C ALA A 117 8.38 13.15 4.50
N GLU A 118 8.37 12.40 3.39
CA GLU A 118 7.67 12.79 2.16
C GLU A 118 6.15 12.73 2.36
N ILE A 119 5.66 11.67 2.99
CA ILE A 119 4.26 11.52 3.35
C ILE A 119 3.86 12.65 4.31
N ALA A 120 4.68 12.96 5.31
CA ALA A 120 4.44 14.08 6.23
C ALA A 120 4.36 15.43 5.50
N ALA A 121 5.21 15.64 4.49
CA ALA A 121 5.29 16.89 3.74
C ALA A 121 4.02 17.17 2.91
N VAL A 122 3.39 16.13 2.35
CA VAL A 122 2.21 16.28 1.48
C VAL A 122 0.87 16.07 2.20
N THR A 123 0.90 15.83 3.51
CA THR A 123 -0.31 15.53 4.27
C THR A 123 -0.50 16.42 5.48
N ARG A 124 -1.74 16.43 5.96
CA ARG A 124 -2.16 17.10 7.18
C ARG A 124 -2.92 16.12 8.05
N LYS A 125 -2.95 16.42 9.34
CA LYS A 125 -3.83 15.71 10.28
C LYS A 125 -5.14 16.46 10.41
N ARG A 126 -6.23 15.80 10.04
CA ARG A 126 -7.59 16.25 10.32
C ARG A 126 -8.21 15.32 11.36
N LYS A 127 -8.54 15.84 12.55
CA LYS A 127 -8.97 15.05 13.71
C LYS A 127 -7.91 13.97 14.06
N LYS A 128 -8.23 12.70 13.87
CA LYS A 128 -7.33 11.56 14.15
C LYS A 128 -6.69 10.97 12.90
N ARG A 129 -6.97 11.51 11.70
CA ARG A 129 -6.62 10.87 10.43
C ARG A 129 -5.76 11.78 9.55
N LEU A 130 -4.94 11.13 8.74
CA LEU A 130 -4.09 11.74 7.74
C LEU A 130 -4.94 12.02 6.49
N THR A 131 -4.87 13.24 5.96
CA THR A 131 -5.51 13.64 4.70
C THR A 131 -4.46 14.21 3.77
N LEU A 132 -4.57 13.91 2.49
CA LEU A 132 -3.74 14.55 1.46
C LEU A 132 -4.09 16.04 1.42
N ASP A 133 -3.06 16.88 1.40
CA ASP A 133 -3.20 18.31 1.16
C ASP A 133 -2.85 18.58 -0.30
N PRO A 134 -3.82 18.96 -1.14
CA PRO A 134 -3.59 19.12 -2.59
C PRO A 134 -2.52 20.17 -2.92
N GLU A 135 -2.45 21.26 -2.15
CA GLU A 135 -1.49 22.34 -2.42
C GLU A 135 -0.08 21.87 -2.12
N LEU A 136 0.13 21.23 -0.97
CA LEU A 136 1.44 20.67 -0.63
C LEU A 136 1.86 19.54 -1.54
N TYR A 137 0.91 18.69 -1.93
CA TYR A 137 1.18 17.61 -2.86
C TYR A 137 1.68 18.17 -4.19
N CYS A 138 1.02 19.20 -4.74
CA CYS A 138 1.47 19.88 -5.95
C CYS A 138 2.85 20.52 -5.76
N GLN A 139 3.11 21.16 -4.61
CA GLN A 139 4.41 21.77 -4.31
C GLN A 139 5.55 20.75 -4.13
N ASN A 140 5.23 19.52 -3.73
CA ASN A 140 6.19 18.43 -3.54
C ASN A 140 6.67 17.83 -4.87
N ILE A 141 5.89 17.98 -5.94
CA ILE A 141 6.24 17.46 -7.26
C ILE A 141 7.39 18.29 -7.83
N GLY A 142 8.51 17.63 -8.10
CA GLY A 142 9.67 18.26 -8.74
C GLY A 142 9.96 17.62 -10.10
N CYS A 143 10.08 18.45 -11.13
CA CYS A 143 10.62 18.03 -12.42
C CYS A 143 12.05 18.57 -12.53
N PRO A 144 13.07 17.74 -12.77
CA PRO A 144 14.41 18.22 -12.95
C PRO A 144 14.52 19.03 -14.25
N GLU A 145 15.46 19.99 -14.29
CA GLU A 145 15.74 20.77 -15.50
C GLU A 145 16.52 19.92 -16.51
N PHE A 146 17.47 19.14 -16.00
CA PHE A 146 18.30 18.22 -16.79
C PHE A 146 18.07 16.77 -16.35
N LEU A 147 18.25 15.81 -17.26
CA LEU A 147 18.08 14.39 -16.90
C LEU A 147 19.13 13.93 -15.89
N GLU A 148 20.30 14.56 -15.92
CA GLU A 148 21.45 14.30 -15.07
C GLU A 148 21.18 14.67 -13.60
N ASP A 149 20.28 15.62 -13.33
CA ASP A 149 19.92 16.05 -11.96
C ASP A 149 19.34 14.89 -11.13
N VAL A 150 18.91 13.79 -11.78
CA VAL A 150 18.45 12.57 -11.10
C VAL A 150 19.54 11.95 -10.22
N TYR A 151 20.83 12.20 -10.49
CA TYR A 151 21.92 11.73 -9.64
C TYR A 151 21.98 12.45 -8.30
N ASP A 152 21.46 13.68 -8.23
CA ASP A 152 21.41 14.49 -7.02
C ASP A 152 20.13 14.26 -6.20
N PHE A 153 19.18 13.49 -6.72
CA PHE A 153 17.97 13.13 -5.97
C PHE A 153 18.32 12.33 -4.71
N PRO A 154 17.50 12.40 -3.64
CA PRO A 154 17.61 11.43 -2.57
C PRO A 154 17.41 10.00 -3.10
N ASP A 155 17.93 9.01 -2.38
CA ASP A 155 17.61 7.60 -2.65
C ASP A 155 16.11 7.38 -2.51
N GLY A 156 15.50 6.75 -3.51
CA GLY A 156 14.04 6.61 -3.57
C GLY A 156 13.52 6.44 -4.99
N ASN A 157 12.21 6.64 -5.14
CA ASN A 157 11.49 6.50 -6.40
C ASN A 157 11.25 7.86 -7.09
N PHE A 158 11.05 7.79 -8.40
CA PHE A 158 10.55 8.87 -9.22
C PHE A 158 9.69 8.31 -10.35
N THR A 159 8.83 9.12 -10.95
CA THR A 159 7.96 8.70 -12.04
C THR A 159 8.60 9.02 -13.39
N LEU A 160 8.51 8.07 -14.32
CA LEU A 160 8.87 8.25 -15.73
C LEU A 160 7.63 8.61 -16.55
N LEU A 161 7.71 9.69 -17.31
CA LEU A 161 6.59 10.26 -18.06
C LEU A 161 6.89 10.30 -19.55
N HIS A 162 5.97 9.81 -20.38
CA HIS A 162 6.04 9.98 -21.84
C HIS A 162 4.74 10.58 -22.34
N LYS A 163 4.81 11.73 -23.03
CA LYS A 163 3.65 12.49 -23.52
C LYS A 163 2.60 12.72 -22.41
N GLY A 164 3.06 13.13 -21.23
CA GLY A 164 2.21 13.38 -20.06
C GLY A 164 1.63 12.13 -19.38
N ARG A 165 2.00 10.92 -19.81
CA ARG A 165 1.54 9.67 -19.20
C ARG A 165 2.64 8.97 -18.44
N ALA A 166 2.36 8.53 -17.21
CA ALA A 166 3.30 7.73 -16.44
C ALA A 166 3.47 6.34 -17.06
N ILE A 167 4.70 6.04 -17.50
CA ILE A 167 5.07 4.78 -18.18
C ILE A 167 5.80 3.80 -17.26
N GLY A 168 6.30 4.28 -16.12
CA GLY A 168 7.05 3.46 -15.17
C GLY A 168 7.52 4.26 -13.96
N MET A 169 8.13 3.55 -13.03
CA MET A 169 8.76 4.09 -11.83
C MET A 169 10.27 3.90 -11.99
N GLY A 170 11.02 4.99 -11.87
CA GLY A 170 12.47 4.97 -11.69
C GLY A 170 12.84 4.84 -10.22
N LEU A 171 14.01 4.27 -9.95
CA LEU A 171 14.56 4.07 -8.62
C LEU A 171 16.01 4.51 -8.63
N LYS A 172 16.39 5.36 -7.68
CA LYS A 172 17.78 5.75 -7.42
C LYS A 172 18.26 5.08 -6.14
N LYS A 173 19.44 4.48 -6.19
CA LYS A 173 20.13 3.96 -5.01
C LYS A 173 21.59 4.35 -5.02
N THR A 174 22.07 4.88 -3.90
CA THR A 174 23.48 5.13 -3.63
C THR A 174 24.04 3.96 -2.83
N CYS A 175 25.08 3.30 -3.36
CA CYS A 175 25.74 2.16 -2.73
C CYS A 175 26.80 2.61 -1.72
N ALA A 176 27.31 1.68 -0.90
CA ALA A 176 28.22 1.97 0.21
C ALA A 176 29.54 2.67 -0.18
N GLN A 177 29.91 2.65 -1.47
CA GLN A 177 31.12 3.29 -2.02
C GLN A 177 30.84 4.63 -2.71
N GLY A 178 29.59 5.13 -2.65
CA GLY A 178 29.16 6.33 -3.37
C GLY A 178 28.65 6.07 -4.80
N ASP A 179 28.78 4.84 -5.30
CA ASP A 179 28.26 4.46 -6.63
C ASP A 179 26.74 4.62 -6.70
N ILE A 180 26.27 5.39 -7.68
CA ILE A 180 24.84 5.58 -7.93
C ILE A 180 24.36 4.58 -8.96
N ARG A 181 23.27 3.88 -8.65
CA ARG A 181 22.57 2.98 -9.58
C ARG A 181 21.15 3.48 -9.83
N LEU A 182 20.80 3.50 -11.10
CA LEU A 182 19.46 3.83 -11.56
C LEU A 182 18.79 2.58 -12.13
N PHE A 183 17.58 2.31 -11.64
CA PHE A 183 16.73 1.24 -12.15
C PHE A 183 15.38 1.81 -12.54
N TRP A 184 14.60 1.03 -13.29
CA TRP A 184 13.19 1.33 -13.49
C TRP A 184 12.36 0.06 -13.62
N ILE A 185 11.08 0.21 -13.33
CA ILE A 185 10.04 -0.79 -13.53
C ILE A 185 9.00 -0.21 -14.48
N LYS A 186 8.69 -0.97 -15.53
CA LYS A 186 7.64 -0.59 -16.47
C LYS A 186 6.28 -0.72 -15.81
N ARG A 187 5.46 0.34 -15.86
CA ARG A 187 4.15 0.37 -15.18
C ARG A 187 3.23 -0.77 -15.59
N ARG A 188 3.19 -1.10 -16.89
CA ARG A 188 2.36 -2.22 -17.40
C ARG A 188 2.78 -3.56 -16.78
N ASP A 189 4.09 -3.76 -16.59
CA ASP A 189 4.60 -5.02 -16.07
C ASP A 189 4.34 -5.11 -14.57
N LEU A 190 4.47 -3.99 -13.84
CA LEU A 190 4.08 -3.88 -12.42
C LEU A 190 2.57 -4.15 -12.21
N LEU A 191 1.71 -3.60 -13.07
CA LEU A 191 0.26 -3.85 -13.01
C LEU A 191 -0.07 -5.33 -13.28
N ARG A 192 0.56 -5.94 -14.29
CA ARG A 192 0.38 -7.36 -14.60
C ARG A 192 0.83 -8.25 -13.44
N PHE A 193 2.00 -7.94 -12.87
CA PHE A 193 2.53 -8.59 -11.68
C PHE A 193 1.53 -8.48 -10.50
N GLY A 194 1.03 -7.27 -10.24
CA GLY A 194 0.05 -7.03 -9.18
C GLY A 194 -1.23 -7.85 -9.37
N HIS A 195 -1.81 -7.85 -10.58
CA HIS A 195 -3.01 -8.64 -10.88
C HIS A 195 -2.78 -10.14 -10.74
N TYR A 196 -1.65 -10.64 -11.24
CA TYR A 196 -1.28 -12.04 -11.13
C TYR A 196 -1.19 -12.48 -9.65
N TRP A 197 -0.45 -11.73 -8.84
CA TRP A 197 -0.29 -12.05 -7.42
C TRP A 197 -1.55 -11.83 -6.60
N GLN A 198 -2.34 -10.81 -6.92
CA GLN A 198 -3.64 -10.58 -6.28
C GLN A 198 -4.57 -11.78 -6.47
N GLN A 199 -4.65 -12.32 -7.69
CA GLN A 199 -5.48 -13.49 -7.97
C GLN A 199 -5.03 -14.71 -7.16
N ARG A 200 -3.72 -15.01 -7.17
CA ARG A 200 -3.17 -16.16 -6.41
C ARG A 200 -3.37 -16.01 -4.91
N LEU A 201 -3.20 -14.80 -4.38
CA LEU A 201 -3.45 -14.52 -2.96
C LEU A 201 -4.92 -14.77 -2.62
N ILE A 202 -5.86 -14.31 -3.44
CA ILE A 202 -7.30 -14.53 -3.23
C ILE A 202 -7.63 -16.03 -3.27
N GLU A 203 -7.14 -16.75 -4.29
CA GLU A 203 -7.36 -18.20 -4.42
C GLU A 203 -6.81 -18.97 -3.21
N HIS A 204 -5.61 -18.60 -2.74
CA HIS A 204 -5.04 -19.21 -1.55
C HIS A 204 -5.87 -18.91 -0.30
N LEU A 205 -6.21 -17.63 -0.07
CA LEU A 205 -7.01 -17.19 1.07
C LEU A 205 -8.37 -17.91 1.11
N GLN A 206 -9.02 -18.08 -0.05
CA GLN A 206 -10.28 -18.82 -0.15
C GLN A 206 -10.12 -20.30 0.23
N ARG A 207 -9.00 -20.93 -0.15
CA ARG A 207 -8.73 -22.33 0.17
C ARG A 207 -8.48 -22.56 1.67
N ILE A 208 -7.82 -21.61 2.34
CA ILE A 208 -7.54 -21.71 3.78
C ILE A 208 -8.62 -21.05 4.66
N ALA A 209 -9.66 -20.49 4.04
CA ALA A 209 -10.76 -19.87 4.77
C ALA A 209 -11.43 -20.88 5.68
N ILE A 210 -11.75 -20.46 6.91
CA ILE A 210 -12.65 -21.20 7.78
C ILE A 210 -14.02 -21.20 7.08
N PRO A 211 -14.60 -22.36 6.77
CA PRO A 211 -15.90 -22.41 6.13
C PRO A 211 -16.98 -21.87 7.09
N PRO A 212 -18.00 -21.14 6.61
CA PRO A 212 -18.98 -20.49 7.47
C PRO A 212 -19.68 -21.44 8.46
N GLU A 213 -19.93 -22.69 8.05
CA GLU A 213 -20.55 -23.73 8.87
C GLU A 213 -19.75 -24.04 10.15
N ARG A 214 -18.46 -23.71 10.15
CA ARG A 214 -17.55 -23.90 11.28
C ARG A 214 -17.32 -22.64 12.10
N TYR A 215 -17.99 -21.53 11.80
CA TYR A 215 -17.87 -20.32 12.61
C TYR A 215 -18.37 -20.53 14.05
N THR A 216 -19.32 -21.45 14.27
CA THR A 216 -19.80 -21.84 15.60
C THR A 216 -18.71 -22.48 16.48
N ASP A 217 -17.65 -23.03 15.88
CA ASP A 217 -16.47 -23.53 16.60
C ASP A 217 -15.69 -22.38 17.29
N TYR A 218 -15.98 -21.12 16.91
CA TYR A 218 -15.26 -19.93 17.33
C TYR A 218 -16.21 -18.89 17.94
N PRO A 219 -16.16 -18.64 19.28
CA PRO A 219 -17.13 -17.78 19.98
C PRO A 219 -17.24 -16.33 19.49
N PHE A 220 -16.26 -15.86 18.73
CA PHE A 220 -16.16 -14.48 18.22
C PHE A 220 -16.60 -14.34 16.75
N LEU A 221 -16.82 -15.44 16.03
CA LEU A 221 -17.34 -15.41 14.66
C LEU A 221 -18.87 -15.49 14.67
N ARG A 222 -19.51 -14.77 13.75
CA ARG A 222 -20.99 -14.64 13.68
C ARG A 222 -21.48 -14.64 12.23
N PHE A 223 -22.68 -15.18 12.05
CA PHE A 223 -23.43 -15.12 10.79
C PHE A 223 -24.24 -13.84 10.67
#